data_AF-A0A434LQK7-F1
#
_entry.id   AF-A0A434LQK7-F1
#
_cell.length_a   1.000
_cell.length_b   1.000
_cell.length_c   1.000
_cell.angle_alpha   90.00
_cell.angle_beta   90.00
_cell.angle_gamma   90.00
#
_symmetry.space_group_name_H-M   'P 1'
#
loop_
_entity.id
_entity.type
_entity.pdbx_description
1 polymer ?
#
loop_
_entity_poly.entity_id
_entity_poly.type
_entity_poly.pdbx_seq_one_letter_code
_entity_poly.pdbx_strand_id
1 'polypeptide(L)'
;MKARNKRHASYVQTLVYYDGPVLALLQDRKGNNVVAFAVPDGIEGFDEPFIAKSTSPKLLSDYLRQRIDLSYLMRERRGGEPYLFDWAKFEDEVQLVPAETVVEDVADLLPSPGFFARNHTEQFKGIKLSPLASHTYRIDGRWSANDFSRFYAKLDDLYSLFSYLDEVRDATGPLAQKLVEKIAKYPWQRGGSYLGFFRDIAADSKEDYPLQVSKIKYASPGVIEVKGVNSSLLQIDALVGIFDSSKSDLSSLYRELHGILDRDGVLGTDAKEFSNKVTERMAEDRADRLLEGLNVTNPGAVKGACQHHLVPYSKIALAIYRRGEEFHRFHAEGRMRLPSEVSSSGR
;
A
#
# COMPACT_ATOMS: atom_id res chain seq x y z
N MET A 1 -18.38 32.15 -31.22
CA MET A 1 -18.27 31.24 -30.05
C MET A 1 -18.32 29.80 -30.58
N LYS A 2 -17.21 29.04 -30.51
CA LYS A 2 -17.23 27.61 -30.91
C LYS A 2 -18.14 26.86 -29.93
N ALA A 3 -19.11 26.11 -30.42
CA ALA A 3 -19.96 25.25 -29.61
C ALA A 3 -19.07 24.32 -28.78
N ARG A 4 -19.02 24.55 -27.46
CA ARG A 4 -18.32 23.68 -26.51
C ARG A 4 -19.07 22.35 -26.54
N ASN A 5 -18.41 21.27 -26.99
CA ASN A 5 -19.04 19.95 -27.13
C ASN A 5 -19.80 19.58 -25.84
N LYS A 6 -21.06 19.18 -25.98
CA LYS A 6 -21.89 18.70 -24.87
C LYS A 6 -21.19 17.51 -24.21
N ARG A 7 -20.76 17.67 -22.95
CA ARG A 7 -20.10 16.62 -22.19
C ARG A 7 -21.17 15.79 -21.48
N HIS A 8 -20.98 14.47 -21.45
CA HIS A 8 -21.89 13.54 -20.79
C HIS A 8 -21.10 12.65 -19.84
N ALA A 9 -21.77 12.18 -18.79
CA ALA A 9 -21.22 11.21 -17.85
C ALA A 9 -22.27 10.17 -17.47
N SER A 10 -21.83 8.92 -17.30
CA SER A 10 -22.65 7.80 -16.84
C SER A 10 -22.42 7.55 -15.36
N TYR A 11 -23.42 6.95 -14.71
CA TYR A 11 -23.36 6.59 -13.31
C TYR A 11 -22.39 5.42 -13.09
N VAL A 12 -21.57 5.52 -12.05
CA VAL A 12 -20.72 4.41 -11.60
C VAL A 12 -21.20 3.90 -10.25
N GLN A 13 -21.26 4.80 -9.25
CA GLN A 13 -21.61 4.44 -7.89
C GLN A 13 -21.93 5.67 -7.03
N THR A 14 -22.89 5.54 -6.12
CA THR A 14 -23.09 6.46 -4.99
C THR A 14 -22.07 6.18 -3.87
N LEU A 15 -21.36 7.20 -3.43
CA LEU A 15 -20.37 7.11 -2.35
C LEU A 15 -20.97 7.48 -0.99
N VAL A 16 -21.92 8.42 -0.99
CA VAL A 16 -22.61 8.88 0.21
C VAL A 16 -24.09 9.01 -0.12
N TYR A 17 -24.92 8.35 0.68
CA TYR A 17 -26.37 8.30 0.59
C TYR A 17 -26.97 8.53 1.99
N TYR A 18 -27.90 9.49 2.08
CA TYR A 18 -28.70 9.75 3.29
C TYR A 18 -30.20 9.70 2.95
N ASP A 19 -30.80 10.83 2.61
CA ASP A 19 -32.18 10.95 2.09
C ASP A 19 -32.19 11.11 0.55
N GLY A 20 -31.11 10.65 -0.07
CA GLY A 20 -30.76 10.87 -1.47
C GLY A 20 -29.24 10.75 -1.66
N PRO A 21 -28.75 10.68 -2.91
CA PRO A 21 -27.33 10.74 -3.18
C PRO A 21 -26.79 12.10 -2.76
N VAL A 22 -25.69 12.11 -2.02
CA VAL A 22 -24.97 13.34 -1.62
C VAL A 22 -23.63 13.43 -2.33
N LEU A 23 -22.99 12.28 -2.55
CA LEU A 23 -21.74 12.18 -3.28
C LEU A 23 -21.82 10.97 -4.21
N ALA A 24 -21.55 11.17 -5.49
CA ALA A 24 -21.54 10.13 -6.50
C ALA A 24 -20.23 10.15 -7.30
N LEU A 25 -19.82 8.97 -7.74
CA LEU A 25 -18.82 8.79 -8.79
C LEU A 25 -19.54 8.51 -10.11
N LEU A 26 -19.14 9.29 -11.11
CA LEU A 26 -19.57 9.16 -12.49
C LEU A 26 -18.33 8.90 -13.37
N GLN A 27 -18.57 8.51 -14.62
CA GLN A 27 -17.52 8.34 -15.62
C GLN A 27 -17.91 9.09 -16.90
N ASP A 28 -17.00 9.93 -17.42
CA ASP A 28 -17.25 10.57 -18.72
C ASP A 28 -17.05 9.58 -19.88
N ARG A 29 -17.53 9.94 -21.08
CA ARG A 29 -17.36 9.10 -22.29
C ARG A 29 -15.91 8.81 -22.69
N LYS A 30 -14.92 9.46 -22.08
CA LYS A 30 -13.49 9.19 -22.28
C LYS A 30 -12.91 8.26 -21.21
N GLY A 31 -13.75 7.77 -20.29
CA GLY A 31 -13.34 6.91 -19.19
C GLY A 31 -12.78 7.66 -17.98
N ASN A 32 -12.80 8.99 -17.95
CA ASN A 32 -12.30 9.75 -16.81
C ASN A 32 -13.30 9.72 -15.65
N ASN A 33 -12.77 9.60 -14.44
CA ASN A 33 -13.56 9.71 -13.22
C ASN A 33 -14.09 11.14 -13.05
N VAL A 34 -15.36 11.25 -12.66
CA VAL A 34 -16.03 12.50 -12.36
C VAL A 34 -16.67 12.37 -10.99
N VAL A 35 -16.26 13.23 -10.05
CA VAL A 35 -16.84 13.26 -8.71
C VAL A 35 -17.93 14.31 -8.68
N ALA A 36 -19.12 13.92 -8.22
CA ALA A 36 -20.32 14.73 -8.19
C ALA A 36 -20.84 14.89 -6.76
N PHE A 37 -21.04 16.12 -6.31
CA PHE A 37 -21.51 16.46 -4.97
C PHE A 37 -22.83 17.22 -5.06
N ALA A 38 -23.81 16.84 -4.22
CA ALA A 38 -25.11 17.50 -4.17
C ALA A 38 -24.97 18.95 -3.68
N VAL A 39 -25.66 19.86 -4.34
CA VAL A 39 -25.72 21.27 -3.96
C VAL A 39 -26.95 21.46 -3.05
N PRO A 40 -26.79 21.89 -1.79
CA PRO A 40 -27.91 22.05 -0.86
C PRO A 40 -28.85 23.20 -1.26
N ASP A 41 -28.27 24.26 -1.82
CA ASP A 41 -29.00 25.45 -2.24
C ASP A 41 -29.58 25.19 -3.64
N GLY A 42 -30.90 25.27 -3.75
CA GLY A 42 -31.60 25.07 -5.02
C GLY A 42 -31.04 25.99 -6.12
N ILE A 43 -30.73 25.43 -7.28
CA ILE A 43 -30.28 26.18 -8.45
C ILE A 43 -31.48 26.31 -9.39
N GLU A 44 -31.75 27.53 -9.87
CA GLU A 44 -32.87 27.78 -10.78
C GLU A 44 -32.80 26.86 -12.02
N GLY A 45 -33.88 26.13 -12.29
CA GLY A 45 -33.96 25.18 -13.40
C GLY A 45 -33.44 23.75 -13.11
N PHE A 46 -33.02 23.49 -11.87
CA PHE A 46 -32.58 22.18 -11.40
C PHE A 46 -33.46 21.72 -10.23
N ASP A 47 -33.96 20.50 -10.30
CA ASP A 47 -34.75 19.90 -9.22
C ASP A 47 -33.82 19.30 -8.15
N GLU A 48 -32.78 18.59 -8.57
CA GLU A 48 -31.75 18.01 -7.69
C GLU A 48 -30.35 18.37 -8.21
N PRO A 49 -29.84 19.58 -7.91
CA PRO A 49 -28.59 20.07 -8.48
C PRO A 49 -27.35 19.37 -7.91
N PHE A 50 -26.42 19.00 -8.80
CA PHE A 50 -25.11 18.47 -8.44
C PHE A 50 -23.99 19.24 -9.12
N ILE A 51 -22.93 19.53 -8.36
CA ILE A 51 -21.67 20.02 -8.90
C ILE A 51 -20.71 18.86 -9.14
N ALA A 52 -20.17 18.78 -10.35
CA ALA A 52 -19.36 17.68 -10.83
C ALA A 52 -18.00 18.16 -11.33
N LYS A 53 -16.95 17.40 -11.05
CA LYS A 53 -15.61 17.70 -11.56
C LYS A 53 -14.85 16.45 -11.96
N SER A 54 -14.18 16.52 -13.10
CA SER A 54 -13.29 15.45 -13.52
C SER A 54 -12.08 15.36 -12.61
N THR A 55 -11.67 14.15 -12.26
CA THR A 55 -10.52 13.91 -11.41
C THR A 55 -9.60 12.86 -12.00
N SER A 56 -8.31 13.01 -11.75
CA SER A 56 -7.34 11.98 -12.13
C SER A 56 -7.49 10.75 -11.22
N PRO A 57 -7.14 9.54 -11.71
CA PRO A 57 -7.11 8.35 -10.86
C PRO A 57 -6.27 8.54 -9.58
N LYS A 58 -5.16 9.28 -9.66
CA LYS A 58 -4.30 9.59 -8.50
C LYS A 58 -5.04 10.43 -7.45
N LEU A 59 -5.68 11.52 -7.85
CA LEU A 59 -6.39 12.40 -6.92
C LEU A 59 -7.61 11.70 -6.30
N LEU A 60 -8.36 10.92 -7.09
CA LEU A 60 -9.45 10.11 -6.55
C LEU A 60 -8.93 9.11 -5.51
N SER A 61 -7.80 8.46 -5.79
CA SER A 61 -7.13 7.56 -4.85
C SER A 61 -6.69 8.28 -3.57
N ASP A 62 -6.07 9.46 -3.68
CA ASP A 62 -5.65 10.27 -2.53
C ASP A 62 -6.85 10.68 -1.66
N TYR A 63 -8.00 11.01 -2.26
CA TYR A 63 -9.25 11.28 -1.53
C TYR A 63 -9.78 10.04 -0.82
N LEU A 64 -9.89 8.90 -1.52
CA LEU A 64 -10.35 7.63 -0.97
C LEU A 64 -9.46 7.13 0.18
N ARG A 65 -8.16 7.47 0.13
CA ARG A 65 -7.17 7.21 1.18
C ARG A 65 -7.11 8.28 2.27
N GLN A 66 -8.02 9.26 2.24
CA GLN A 66 -8.14 10.35 3.22
C GLN A 66 -6.91 11.27 3.32
N ARG A 67 -6.10 11.37 2.26
CA ARG A 67 -4.94 12.28 2.20
C ARG A 67 -5.34 13.70 1.87
N ILE A 68 -6.39 13.82 1.07
CA ILE A 68 -7.04 15.08 0.72
C ILE A 68 -8.53 14.93 1.04
N ASP A 69 -9.18 16.05 1.31
CA ASP A 69 -10.62 16.10 1.47
C ASP A 69 -11.32 16.38 0.12
N LEU A 70 -12.64 16.29 0.13
CA LEU A 70 -13.46 16.54 -1.05
C LEU A 70 -13.33 17.98 -1.54
N SER A 71 -13.17 18.95 -0.62
CA SER A 71 -12.99 20.36 -0.95
C SER A 71 -11.73 20.57 -1.80
N TYR A 72 -10.59 20.00 -1.39
CA TYR A 72 -9.36 20.00 -2.16
C TYR A 72 -9.54 19.32 -3.51
N LEU A 73 -10.13 18.11 -3.53
CA LEU A 73 -10.37 17.34 -4.75
C LEU A 73 -11.16 18.15 -5.80
N MET A 74 -12.18 18.87 -5.34
CA MET A 74 -13.07 19.68 -6.19
C MET A 74 -12.45 21.04 -6.58
N ARG A 75 -11.48 21.58 -5.83
CA ARG A 75 -10.80 22.85 -6.15
C ARG A 75 -9.58 22.67 -7.06
N GLU A 76 -8.98 21.50 -7.11
CA GLU A 76 -7.74 21.22 -7.87
C GLU A 76 -7.85 21.57 -9.37
N ARG A 77 -6.91 22.35 -9.91
CA ARG A 77 -7.00 22.88 -11.28
C ARG A 77 -6.80 21.82 -12.36
N ARG A 78 -6.10 20.73 -12.04
CA ARG A 78 -5.78 19.65 -13.01
C ARG A 78 -7.00 18.90 -13.53
N GLY A 79 -8.16 19.01 -12.88
CA GLY A 79 -9.43 18.39 -13.29
C GLY A 79 -10.23 19.17 -14.35
N GLY A 80 -9.77 20.37 -14.72
CA GLY A 80 -10.54 21.30 -15.53
C GLY A 80 -11.63 22.01 -14.72
N GLU A 81 -12.49 22.75 -15.43
CA GLU A 81 -13.58 23.50 -14.83
C GLU A 81 -14.70 22.58 -14.29
N PRO A 82 -15.35 22.94 -13.17
CA PRO A 82 -16.52 22.24 -12.66
C PRO A 82 -17.74 22.39 -13.58
N TYR A 83 -18.64 21.41 -13.46
CA TYR A 83 -19.88 21.30 -14.21
C TYR A 83 -21.06 21.19 -13.24
N LEU A 84 -22.25 21.49 -13.74
CA LEU A 84 -23.53 21.26 -13.08
C LEU A 84 -24.35 20.26 -13.89
N PHE A 85 -25.16 19.48 -13.18
CA PHE A 85 -26.20 18.65 -13.76
C PHE A 85 -27.35 18.46 -12.75
N ASP A 86 -28.47 17.95 -13.26
CA ASP A 86 -29.66 17.67 -12.46
C ASP A 86 -29.80 16.16 -12.26
N TRP A 87 -29.75 15.72 -11.01
CA TRP A 87 -29.85 14.30 -10.66
C TRP A 87 -31.25 13.74 -10.92
N ALA A 88 -32.30 14.57 -10.81
CA ALA A 88 -33.67 14.15 -11.11
C ALA A 88 -33.85 13.76 -12.59
N LYS A 89 -32.97 14.25 -13.47
CA LYS A 89 -32.95 13.96 -14.92
C LYS A 89 -31.99 12.82 -15.28
N PHE A 90 -31.46 12.11 -14.29
CA PHE A 90 -30.47 11.05 -14.49
C PHE A 90 -31.17 9.73 -14.86
N GLU A 91 -30.95 9.25 -16.09
CA GLU A 91 -31.34 7.90 -16.52
C GLU A 91 -30.09 7.01 -16.62
N ASP A 92 -29.47 6.92 -17.81
CA ASP A 92 -28.23 6.17 -18.03
C ASP A 92 -26.99 7.08 -18.11
N GLU A 93 -27.16 8.27 -18.69
CA GLU A 93 -26.16 9.33 -18.78
C GLU A 93 -26.80 10.67 -18.46
N VAL A 94 -26.00 11.60 -17.96
CA VAL A 94 -26.42 12.99 -17.76
C VAL A 94 -25.55 13.96 -18.55
N GLN A 95 -26.18 15.02 -19.07
CA GLN A 95 -25.47 16.11 -19.71
C GLN A 95 -24.84 17.03 -18.66
N LEU A 96 -23.53 17.22 -18.75
CA LEU A 96 -22.77 18.15 -17.91
C LEU A 96 -22.73 19.54 -18.55
N VAL A 97 -23.18 20.54 -17.82
CA VAL A 97 -23.19 21.96 -18.23
C VAL A 97 -22.08 22.69 -17.47
N PRO A 98 -21.23 23.52 -18.11
CA PRO A 98 -20.20 24.26 -17.38
C PRO A 98 -20.81 25.14 -16.28
N ALA A 99 -20.33 25.04 -15.05
CA ALA A 99 -20.95 25.69 -13.90
C ALA A 99 -21.01 27.23 -14.04
N GLU A 100 -19.96 27.82 -14.62
CA GLU A 100 -19.84 29.26 -14.92
C GLU A 100 -20.93 29.80 -15.87
N THR A 101 -21.66 28.93 -16.57
CA THR A 101 -22.76 29.34 -17.46
C THR A 101 -24.11 29.39 -16.78
N VAL A 102 -24.19 28.91 -15.53
CA VAL A 102 -25.42 28.80 -14.74
C VAL A 102 -25.34 29.68 -13.50
N VAL A 103 -24.18 29.73 -12.84
CA VAL A 103 -23.96 30.53 -11.63
C VAL A 103 -22.77 31.48 -11.78
N GLU A 104 -22.84 32.64 -11.12
CA GLU A 104 -21.78 33.65 -11.14
C GLU A 104 -20.58 33.24 -10.29
N ASP A 105 -20.82 32.77 -9.05
CA ASP A 105 -19.76 32.28 -8.15
C ASP A 105 -19.86 30.78 -7.93
N VAL A 106 -19.01 30.04 -8.63
CA VAL A 106 -18.95 28.58 -8.49
C VAL A 106 -18.32 28.16 -7.16
N ALA A 107 -17.53 29.02 -6.51
CA ALA A 107 -16.84 28.67 -5.28
C ALA A 107 -17.81 28.40 -4.12
N ASP A 108 -18.98 29.05 -4.13
CA ASP A 108 -20.04 28.89 -3.14
C ASP A 108 -20.71 27.51 -3.23
N LEU A 109 -20.68 26.88 -4.39
CA LEU A 109 -21.23 25.53 -4.59
C LEU A 109 -20.27 24.42 -4.16
N LEU A 110 -19.00 24.74 -3.92
CA LEU A 110 -17.99 23.73 -3.59
C LEU A 110 -18.08 23.31 -2.12
N PRO A 111 -17.83 22.02 -1.81
CA PRO A 111 -17.92 21.54 -0.44
C PRO A 111 -16.92 22.24 0.48
N SER A 112 -17.35 22.46 1.71
CA SER A 112 -16.49 22.96 2.79
C SER A 112 -15.38 21.94 3.13
N PRO A 113 -14.23 22.40 3.63
CA PRO A 113 -13.16 21.50 4.07
C PRO A 113 -13.62 20.52 5.15
N GLY A 114 -12.98 19.35 5.20
CA GLY A 114 -13.21 18.33 6.24
C GLY A 114 -14.12 17.16 5.86
N PHE A 115 -14.60 17.11 4.61
CA PHE A 115 -15.34 15.96 4.09
C PHE A 115 -14.37 14.91 3.53
N PHE A 116 -14.21 13.77 4.19
CA PHE A 116 -13.26 12.71 3.81
C PHE A 116 -13.98 11.43 3.38
N ALA A 117 -13.26 10.51 2.74
CA ALA A 117 -13.83 9.22 2.35
C ALA A 117 -14.33 8.35 3.52
N ARG A 118 -13.87 8.58 4.75
CA ARG A 118 -14.47 7.95 5.95
C ARG A 118 -15.93 8.33 6.21
N ASN A 119 -16.42 9.37 5.53
CA ASN A 119 -17.82 9.80 5.58
C ASN A 119 -18.69 9.06 4.55
N HIS A 120 -18.11 8.17 3.73
CA HIS A 120 -18.87 7.36 2.78
C HIS A 120 -19.81 6.41 3.52
N THR A 121 -21.05 6.31 3.04
CA THR A 121 -22.03 5.34 3.55
C THR A 121 -22.03 4.05 2.73
N GLU A 122 -21.46 4.09 1.52
CA GLU A 122 -21.24 2.91 0.68
C GLU A 122 -19.75 2.60 0.53
N GLN A 123 -19.40 1.30 0.47
CA GLN A 123 -18.03 0.89 0.16
C GLN A 123 -17.72 1.13 -1.31
N PHE A 124 -16.64 1.87 -1.59
CA PHE A 124 -16.17 2.08 -2.94
C PHE A 124 -15.73 0.76 -3.61
N LYS A 125 -16.34 0.43 -4.75
CA LYS A 125 -16.09 -0.86 -5.45
C LYS A 125 -14.84 -0.85 -6.34
N GLY A 126 -14.27 0.32 -6.64
CA GLY A 126 -13.19 0.48 -7.63
C GLY A 126 -11.74 0.43 -7.10
N ILE A 127 -11.54 0.55 -5.78
CA ILE A 127 -10.22 0.41 -5.14
C ILE A 127 -10.38 -0.57 -3.99
N LYS A 128 -9.66 -1.70 -4.04
CA LYS A 128 -9.47 -2.57 -2.87
C LYS A 128 -8.65 -1.76 -1.85
N LEU A 129 -9.33 -1.09 -0.92
CA LEU A 129 -8.66 -0.47 0.22
C LEU A 129 -8.27 -1.61 1.17
N SER A 130 -6.98 -1.88 1.30
CA SER A 130 -6.50 -2.83 2.30
C SER A 130 -6.88 -2.32 3.69
N PRO A 131 -7.50 -3.14 4.56
CA PRO A 131 -7.95 -2.69 5.86
C PRO A 131 -6.75 -2.19 6.67
N LEU A 132 -6.86 -1.00 7.25
CA LEU A 132 -5.83 -0.43 8.10
C LEU A 132 -6.08 -0.85 9.55
N ALA A 133 -5.01 -1.22 10.26
CA ALA A 133 -5.04 -1.54 11.68
C ALA A 133 -3.93 -0.80 12.43
N SER A 134 -4.09 -0.69 13.74
CA SER A 134 -3.06 -0.16 14.63
C SER A 134 -2.49 -1.30 15.47
N HIS A 135 -1.18 -1.48 15.43
CA HIS A 135 -0.45 -2.47 16.22
C HIS A 135 0.36 -1.75 17.29
N THR A 136 0.17 -2.16 18.56
CA THR A 136 0.89 -1.59 19.69
C THR A 136 1.96 -2.56 20.17
N TYR A 137 3.22 -2.21 19.94
CA TYR A 137 4.37 -2.91 20.49
C TYR A 137 4.72 -2.33 21.86
N ARG A 138 4.80 -3.17 22.89
CA ARG A 138 5.36 -2.72 24.19
C ARG A 138 6.87 -2.74 24.10
N ILE A 139 7.50 -1.68 24.56
CA ILE A 139 8.95 -1.56 24.61
C ILE A 139 9.42 -1.53 26.06
N ASP A 140 10.59 -2.10 26.32
CA ASP A 140 11.26 -1.87 27.59
C ASP A 140 11.70 -0.39 27.66
N GLY A 141 11.47 0.28 28.79
CA GLY A 141 11.69 1.73 28.92
C GLY A 141 13.16 2.19 28.86
N ARG A 142 14.07 1.38 28.31
CA ARG A 142 15.51 1.64 28.20
C ARG A 142 15.99 1.80 26.74
N TRP A 143 15.08 2.06 25.81
CA TRP A 143 15.44 2.27 24.41
C TRP A 143 16.18 3.58 24.23
N SER A 144 17.36 3.52 23.60
CA SER A 144 18.00 4.70 23.03
C SER A 144 17.28 5.11 21.73
N ALA A 145 17.53 6.34 21.28
CA ALA A 145 17.04 6.80 19.97
C ALA A 145 17.54 5.90 18.81
N ASN A 146 18.74 5.33 18.95
CA ASN A 146 19.30 4.39 17.98
C ASN A 146 18.52 3.08 17.94
N ASP A 147 18.08 2.58 19.09
CA ASP A 147 17.29 1.35 19.18
C ASP A 147 15.93 1.51 18.51
N PHE A 148 15.26 2.63 18.81
CA PHE A 148 14.01 3.01 18.14
C PHE A 148 14.21 3.08 16.62
N SER A 149 15.26 3.76 16.16
CA SER A 149 15.54 3.93 14.73
C SER A 149 15.80 2.58 14.06
N ARG A 150 16.55 1.69 14.71
CA ARG A 150 16.84 0.35 14.18
C ARG A 150 15.58 -0.52 14.14
N PHE A 151 14.80 -0.55 15.21
CA PHE A 151 13.54 -1.29 15.25
C PHE A 151 12.58 -0.80 14.15
N TYR A 152 12.35 0.51 14.09
CA TYR A 152 11.45 1.11 13.11
C TYR A 152 11.93 0.83 11.68
N ALA A 153 13.22 0.93 11.40
CA ALA A 153 13.75 0.62 10.07
C ALA A 153 13.51 -0.84 9.66
N LYS A 154 13.60 -1.80 10.59
CA LYS A 154 13.32 -3.21 10.28
C LYS A 154 11.83 -3.46 10.10
N LEU A 155 11.01 -2.84 10.93
CA LEU A 155 9.56 -2.89 10.81
C LEU A 155 9.09 -2.29 9.48
N ASP A 156 9.61 -1.13 9.09
CA ASP A 156 9.33 -0.45 7.81
C ASP A 156 9.78 -1.30 6.61
N ASP A 157 11.00 -1.86 6.64
CA ASP A 157 11.51 -2.75 5.58
C ASP A 157 10.59 -3.97 5.37
N LEU A 158 10.17 -4.64 6.45
CA LEU A 158 9.29 -5.81 6.38
C LEU A 158 7.86 -5.42 5.98
N TYR A 159 7.34 -4.34 6.53
CA TYR A 159 6.01 -3.81 6.19
C TYR A 159 5.92 -3.45 4.71
N SER A 160 6.89 -2.70 4.21
CA SER A 160 6.94 -2.29 2.82
C SER A 160 7.03 -3.50 1.88
N LEU A 161 7.85 -4.50 2.23
CA LEU A 161 7.94 -5.73 1.46
C LEU A 161 6.60 -6.47 1.43
N PHE A 162 6.00 -6.75 2.59
CA PHE A 162 4.76 -7.53 2.67
C PHE A 162 3.56 -6.82 2.06
N SER A 163 3.47 -5.49 2.23
CA SER A 163 2.45 -4.68 1.56
C SER A 163 2.59 -4.78 0.04
N TYR A 164 3.82 -4.62 -0.46
CA TYR A 164 4.10 -4.68 -1.89
C TYR A 164 3.82 -6.08 -2.48
N LEU A 165 4.18 -7.16 -1.76
CA LEU A 165 3.91 -8.53 -2.21
C LEU A 165 2.44 -8.92 -2.20
N ASP A 166 1.64 -8.39 -1.26
CA ASP A 166 0.18 -8.61 -1.23
C ASP A 166 -0.51 -7.90 -2.41
N GLU A 167 -0.01 -6.73 -2.82
CA GLU A 167 -0.50 -6.02 -4.01
C GLU A 167 -0.12 -6.71 -5.33
N VAL A 168 1.05 -7.36 -5.39
CA VAL A 168 1.54 -8.10 -6.57
C VAL A 168 0.93 -9.50 -6.68
N ARG A 169 0.00 -9.88 -5.79
CA ARG A 169 -0.57 -11.23 -5.71
C ARG A 169 -1.16 -11.75 -7.02
N ASP A 170 -1.71 -10.86 -7.84
CA ASP A 170 -2.11 -11.16 -9.20
C ASP A 170 -0.92 -10.90 -10.14
N ALA A 171 -0.10 -11.94 -10.40
CA ALA A 171 1.23 -11.91 -11.04
C ALA A 171 1.28 -11.37 -12.50
N THR A 172 0.23 -10.72 -12.96
CA THR A 172 0.05 -10.17 -14.31
C THR A 172 -0.54 -8.76 -14.18
N GLY A 173 0.32 -7.76 -13.99
CA GLY A 173 -0.11 -6.36 -13.89
C GLY A 173 1.05 -5.36 -13.82
N PRO A 174 0.77 -4.04 -13.93
CA PRO A 174 1.80 -3.00 -13.90
C PRO A 174 2.67 -3.02 -12.64
N LEU A 175 2.11 -3.42 -11.48
CA LEU A 175 2.86 -3.53 -10.22
C LEU A 175 3.86 -4.70 -10.22
N ALA A 176 3.48 -5.83 -10.82
CA ALA A 176 4.39 -6.95 -11.03
C ALA A 176 5.56 -6.55 -11.95
N GLN A 177 5.27 -5.78 -13.01
CA GLN A 177 6.30 -5.25 -13.91
C GLN A 177 7.23 -4.26 -13.19
N LYS A 178 6.71 -3.39 -12.33
CA LYS A 178 7.54 -2.52 -11.48
C LYS A 178 8.45 -3.33 -10.55
N LEU A 179 7.99 -4.47 -10.04
CA LEU A 179 8.84 -5.34 -9.20
C LEU A 179 10.00 -5.91 -10.02
N VAL A 180 9.73 -6.37 -11.24
CA VAL A 180 10.75 -6.84 -12.19
C VAL A 180 11.78 -5.74 -12.42
N GLU A 181 11.35 -4.53 -12.75
CA GLU A 181 12.22 -3.38 -12.99
C GLU A 181 13.11 -3.05 -11.78
N LYS A 182 12.52 -3.06 -10.57
CA LYS A 182 13.27 -2.83 -9.32
C LYS A 182 14.30 -3.91 -9.06
N ILE A 183 13.96 -5.19 -9.24
CA ILE A 183 14.91 -6.29 -9.02
C ILE A 183 16.04 -6.23 -10.05
N ALA A 184 15.71 -5.96 -11.32
CA ALA A 184 16.67 -5.88 -12.42
C ALA A 184 17.65 -4.71 -12.29
N LYS A 185 17.26 -3.64 -11.58
CA LYS A 185 18.10 -2.46 -11.32
C LYS A 185 19.35 -2.77 -10.47
N TYR A 186 19.31 -3.83 -9.66
CA TYR A 186 20.39 -4.11 -8.72
C TYR A 186 21.28 -5.26 -9.20
N PRO A 187 22.61 -5.13 -9.08
CA PRO A 187 23.56 -6.19 -9.43
C PRO A 187 23.68 -7.26 -8.34
N TRP A 188 23.06 -7.08 -7.16
CA TRP A 188 23.07 -8.04 -6.04
C TRP A 188 24.45 -8.48 -5.53
N GLN A 189 25.50 -7.67 -5.77
CA GLN A 189 26.89 -8.02 -5.42
C GLN A 189 27.20 -7.83 -3.94
N ARG A 190 26.57 -6.85 -3.26
CA ARG A 190 26.93 -6.44 -1.89
C ARG A 190 25.73 -5.87 -1.12
N GLY A 191 25.95 -5.60 0.17
CA GLY A 191 24.99 -4.98 1.10
C GLY A 191 24.21 -3.78 0.54
N GLY A 192 24.87 -2.92 -0.26
CA GLY A 192 24.25 -1.74 -0.88
C GLY A 192 23.12 -2.06 -1.85
N SER A 193 23.19 -3.19 -2.57
CA SER A 193 22.11 -3.63 -3.48
C SER A 193 20.84 -3.95 -2.70
N TYR A 194 20.98 -4.65 -1.57
CA TYR A 194 19.84 -4.97 -0.71
C TYR A 194 19.25 -3.71 -0.08
N LEU A 195 20.07 -2.80 0.45
CA LEU A 195 19.57 -1.55 1.03
C LEU A 195 18.81 -0.73 -0.01
N GLY A 196 19.37 -0.60 -1.22
CA GLY A 196 18.71 0.09 -2.32
C GLY A 196 17.36 -0.55 -2.67
N PHE A 197 17.33 -1.86 -2.85
CA PHE A 197 16.11 -2.59 -3.20
C PHE A 197 14.98 -2.37 -2.20
N PHE A 198 15.25 -2.56 -0.90
CA PHE A 198 14.23 -2.37 0.13
C PHE A 198 13.79 -0.90 0.25
N ARG A 199 14.71 0.07 0.07
CA ARG A 199 14.35 1.49 0.00
C ARG A 199 13.45 1.80 -1.18
N ASP A 200 13.73 1.23 -2.34
CA ASP A 200 12.95 1.44 -3.56
C ASP A 200 11.57 0.75 -3.48
N ILE A 201 11.46 -0.41 -2.81
CA ILE A 201 10.16 -1.01 -2.44
C ILE A 201 9.42 -0.12 -1.44
N ALA A 202 10.11 0.37 -0.42
CA ALA A 202 9.53 1.23 0.59
C ALA A 202 8.97 2.51 0.00
N ALA A 203 9.68 3.16 -0.92
CA ALA A 203 9.21 4.36 -1.61
C ALA A 203 7.86 4.16 -2.31
N ASP A 204 7.67 3.02 -2.99
CA ASP A 204 6.42 2.72 -3.69
C ASP A 204 5.29 2.34 -2.73
N SER A 205 5.57 1.48 -1.73
CA SER A 205 4.56 1.12 -0.72
C SER A 205 4.08 2.34 0.09
N LYS A 206 4.95 3.33 0.31
CA LYS A 206 4.65 4.59 0.99
C LYS A 206 3.72 5.49 0.18
N GLU A 207 3.65 5.32 -1.15
CA GLU A 207 2.69 6.06 -1.98
C GLU A 207 1.25 5.60 -1.77
N ASP A 208 0.99 4.46 -1.13
CA ASP A 208 -0.36 3.94 -0.98
C ASP A 208 -0.81 3.91 0.49
N TYR A 209 -0.04 3.26 1.37
CA TYR A 209 -0.30 3.24 2.81
C TYR A 209 1.03 3.23 3.58
N PRO A 210 1.67 4.38 3.83
CA PRO A 210 2.91 4.40 4.58
C PRO A 210 2.67 3.88 5.99
N LEU A 211 3.63 3.13 6.53
CA LEU A 211 3.62 2.80 7.96
C LEU A 211 3.73 4.12 8.74
N GLN A 212 2.76 4.37 9.61
CA GLN A 212 2.72 5.60 10.42
C GLN A 212 2.94 5.26 11.88
N VAL A 213 3.82 5.99 12.55
CA VAL A 213 3.89 5.94 14.01
C VAL A 213 2.78 6.85 14.56
N SER A 214 1.72 6.27 15.13
CA SER A 214 0.61 7.03 15.70
C SER A 214 0.88 7.48 17.14
N LYS A 215 1.69 6.73 17.88
CA LYS A 215 2.00 7.03 19.29
C LYS A 215 3.34 6.47 19.72
N ILE A 216 4.09 7.27 20.48
CA ILE A 216 5.28 6.81 21.22
C ILE A 216 5.13 7.23 22.68
N LYS A 217 5.26 6.27 23.60
CA LYS A 217 5.37 6.51 25.04
C LYS A 217 6.63 5.83 25.54
N TYR A 218 7.60 6.61 26.00
CA TYR A 218 8.87 6.07 26.49
C TYR A 218 8.82 5.62 27.96
N ALA A 219 7.91 6.16 28.78
CA ALA A 219 7.84 5.85 30.20
C ALA A 219 7.40 4.40 30.44
N SER A 220 8.26 3.61 31.10
CA SER A 220 8.07 2.17 31.34
C SER A 220 6.75 1.86 32.08
N PRO A 221 5.94 0.90 31.59
CA PRO A 221 6.11 0.20 30.31
C PRO A 221 5.81 1.13 29.14
N GLY A 222 6.79 1.26 28.23
CA GLY A 222 6.67 2.10 27.05
C GLY A 222 5.87 1.40 25.95
N VAL A 223 5.37 2.17 24.99
CA VAL A 223 4.67 1.64 23.82
C VAL A 223 5.06 2.40 22.55
N ILE A 224 5.11 1.67 21.44
CA ILE A 224 5.14 2.21 20.09
C ILE A 224 3.88 1.69 19.39
N GLU A 225 3.02 2.60 18.97
CA GLU A 225 1.85 2.28 18.16
C GLU A 225 2.15 2.65 16.71
N VAL A 226 1.97 1.68 15.82
CA VAL A 226 2.08 1.87 14.38
C VAL A 226 0.75 1.59 13.72
N LYS A 227 0.47 2.29 12.63
CA LYS A 227 -0.73 2.13 11.81
C LYS A 227 -0.32 1.84 10.38
N GLY A 228 -0.96 0.83 9.79
CA GLY A 228 -0.65 0.37 8.43
C GLY A 228 -1.64 -0.69 7.96
N VAL A 229 -1.36 -1.30 6.81
CA VAL A 229 -2.12 -2.43 6.27
C VAL A 229 -2.12 -3.61 7.25
N ASN A 230 -3.31 -4.04 7.64
CA ASN A 230 -3.52 -5.05 8.67
C ASN A 230 -2.91 -6.41 8.30
N SER A 231 -3.08 -6.87 7.05
CA SER A 231 -2.51 -8.14 6.59
C SER A 231 -0.99 -8.16 6.72
N SER A 232 -0.33 -7.07 6.32
CA SER A 232 1.12 -6.91 6.41
C SER A 232 1.60 -6.84 7.86
N LEU A 233 0.90 -6.11 8.74
CA LEU A 233 1.26 -6.05 10.16
C LEU A 233 1.09 -7.40 10.87
N LEU A 234 0.00 -8.13 10.59
CA LEU A 234 -0.21 -9.49 11.11
C LEU A 234 0.88 -10.46 10.65
N GLN A 235 1.35 -10.33 9.41
CA GLN A 235 2.44 -11.14 8.89
C GLN A 235 3.77 -10.87 9.60
N ILE A 236 4.07 -9.60 9.90
CA ILE A 236 5.26 -9.23 10.68
C ILE A 236 5.17 -9.80 12.10
N ASP A 237 4.02 -9.70 12.74
CA ASP A 237 3.82 -10.27 14.08
C ASP A 237 3.94 -11.80 14.06
N ALA A 238 3.44 -12.46 13.01
CA ALA A 238 3.58 -13.90 12.84
C ALA A 238 5.04 -14.35 12.69
N LEU A 239 5.92 -13.52 12.10
CA LEU A 239 7.34 -13.85 12.01
C LEU A 239 7.96 -14.12 13.38
N VAL A 240 7.57 -13.37 14.41
CA VAL A 240 8.11 -13.59 15.77
C VAL A 240 7.76 -15.00 16.26
N GLY A 241 6.50 -15.42 16.14
CA GLY A 241 6.08 -16.78 16.51
C GLY A 241 6.74 -17.87 15.65
N ILE A 242 6.98 -17.59 14.36
CA ILE A 242 7.71 -18.48 13.45
C ILE A 242 9.16 -18.66 13.91
N PHE A 243 9.86 -17.58 14.28
CA PHE A 243 11.23 -17.69 14.80
C PHE A 243 11.26 -18.33 16.19
N ASP A 244 10.27 -18.11 17.05
CA ASP A 244 10.22 -18.79 18.35
C ASP A 244 10.07 -20.31 18.22
N SER A 245 9.30 -20.78 17.23
CA SER A 245 9.01 -22.21 17.04
C SER A 245 9.99 -22.93 16.11
N SER A 246 10.50 -22.26 15.07
CA SER A 246 11.20 -22.89 13.94
C SER A 246 12.57 -22.29 13.62
N LYS A 247 13.17 -21.49 14.52
CA LYS A 247 14.45 -20.82 14.24
C LYS A 247 15.60 -21.76 13.88
N SER A 248 15.71 -22.93 14.51
CA SER A 248 16.76 -23.91 14.17
C SER A 248 16.70 -24.32 12.70
N ASP A 249 15.50 -24.63 12.24
CA ASP A 249 15.24 -25.16 10.91
C ASP A 249 15.45 -24.08 9.85
N LEU A 250 14.92 -22.88 10.11
CA LEU A 250 15.14 -21.71 9.25
C LEU A 250 16.62 -21.31 9.20
N SER A 251 17.34 -21.37 10.32
CA SER A 251 18.79 -21.15 10.34
C SER A 251 19.55 -22.22 9.55
N SER A 252 19.09 -23.48 9.56
CA SER A 252 19.69 -24.53 8.72
C SER A 252 19.48 -24.23 7.23
N LEU A 253 18.24 -23.95 6.83
CA LEU A 253 17.89 -23.58 5.45
C LEU A 253 18.70 -22.36 4.97
N TYR A 254 18.81 -21.33 5.81
CA TYR A 254 19.62 -20.14 5.54
C TYR A 254 21.09 -20.50 5.29
N ARG A 255 21.71 -21.30 6.18
CA ARG A 255 23.12 -21.70 6.07
C ARG A 255 23.36 -22.58 4.85
N GLU A 256 22.45 -23.50 4.56
CA GLU A 256 22.52 -24.37 3.38
C GLU A 256 22.45 -23.56 2.08
N LEU A 257 21.46 -22.65 1.98
CA LEU A 257 21.31 -21.78 0.81
C LEU A 257 22.52 -20.85 0.65
N HIS A 258 22.98 -20.24 1.74
CA HIS A 258 24.18 -19.40 1.72
C HIS A 258 25.41 -20.21 1.28
N GLY A 259 25.59 -21.42 1.79
CA GLY A 259 26.70 -22.30 1.42
C GLY A 259 26.64 -22.80 -0.02
N ILE A 260 25.46 -22.91 -0.63
CA ILE A 260 25.30 -23.16 -2.06
C ILE A 260 25.81 -21.95 -2.86
N LEU A 261 25.33 -20.73 -2.55
CA LEU A 261 25.74 -19.51 -3.26
C LEU A 261 27.24 -19.20 -3.10
N ASP A 262 27.81 -19.50 -1.94
CA ASP A 262 29.24 -19.30 -1.64
C ASP A 262 30.12 -20.25 -2.46
N ARG A 263 29.81 -21.55 -2.44
CA ARG A 263 30.56 -22.57 -3.22
C ARG A 263 30.44 -22.36 -4.72
N ASP A 264 29.31 -21.86 -5.20
CA ASP A 264 29.12 -21.51 -6.61
C ASP A 264 29.81 -20.18 -6.99
N GLY A 265 30.30 -19.41 -6.00
CA GLY A 265 31.02 -18.16 -6.21
C GLY A 265 30.12 -16.97 -6.58
N VAL A 266 28.80 -17.08 -6.38
CA VAL A 266 27.83 -16.09 -6.87
C VAL A 266 27.45 -15.03 -5.83
N LEU A 267 27.84 -15.17 -4.56
CA LEU A 267 27.47 -14.21 -3.49
C LEU A 267 27.90 -12.77 -3.79
N GLY A 268 29.13 -12.60 -4.31
CA GLY A 268 29.74 -11.30 -4.58
C GLY A 268 29.59 -10.79 -6.01
N THR A 269 28.93 -11.54 -6.90
CA THR A 269 28.84 -11.26 -8.34
C THR A 269 27.43 -10.84 -8.74
N ASP A 270 27.31 -10.34 -9.97
CA ASP A 270 26.04 -10.06 -10.66
C ASP A 270 25.55 -11.25 -11.50
N ALA A 271 26.06 -12.45 -11.21
CA ALA A 271 25.63 -13.67 -11.85
C ALA A 271 24.11 -13.85 -11.70
N LYS A 272 23.46 -14.21 -12.81
CA LYS A 272 22.02 -14.50 -12.87
C LYS A 272 21.73 -15.99 -12.80
N GLU A 273 22.72 -16.80 -13.12
CA GLU A 273 22.64 -18.26 -13.26
C GLU A 273 23.71 -18.92 -12.39
N PHE A 274 23.43 -20.15 -11.99
CA PHE A 274 24.38 -20.99 -11.27
C PHE A 274 25.32 -21.69 -12.25
N SER A 275 26.46 -22.19 -11.75
CA SER A 275 27.42 -22.94 -12.58
C SER A 275 26.82 -24.19 -13.24
N ASN A 276 25.79 -24.80 -12.64
CA ASN A 276 25.13 -25.99 -13.15
C ASN A 276 23.69 -26.15 -12.65
N LYS A 277 22.90 -26.95 -13.38
CA LYS A 277 21.47 -27.19 -13.10
C LYS A 277 21.17 -27.94 -11.81
N VAL A 278 22.11 -28.72 -11.28
CA VAL A 278 21.91 -29.42 -9.99
C VAL A 278 21.97 -28.40 -8.85
N THR A 279 22.98 -27.54 -8.88
CA THR A 279 23.18 -26.45 -7.90
C THR A 279 22.03 -25.46 -7.96
N GLU A 280 21.58 -25.11 -9.17
CA GLU A 280 20.40 -24.28 -9.41
C GLU A 280 19.15 -24.83 -8.72
N ARG A 281 18.81 -26.12 -8.95
CA ARG A 281 17.64 -26.77 -8.33
C ARG A 281 17.75 -26.87 -6.81
N MET A 282 18.95 -27.13 -6.29
CA MET A 282 19.17 -27.16 -4.84
C MET A 282 18.97 -25.76 -4.22
N ALA A 283 19.47 -24.71 -4.87
CA ALA A 283 19.28 -23.34 -4.39
C ALA A 283 17.81 -22.92 -4.45
N GLU A 284 17.12 -23.26 -5.53
CA GLU A 284 15.70 -23.01 -5.72
C GLU A 284 14.86 -23.68 -4.62
N ASP A 285 15.04 -24.99 -4.38
CA ASP A 285 14.35 -25.73 -3.30
C ASP A 285 14.59 -25.09 -1.92
N ARG A 286 15.84 -24.71 -1.62
CA ARG A 286 16.16 -24.08 -0.33
C ARG A 286 15.59 -22.67 -0.20
N ALA A 287 15.56 -21.90 -1.28
CA ALA A 287 14.95 -20.58 -1.29
C ALA A 287 13.43 -20.67 -1.13
N ASP A 288 12.78 -21.58 -1.85
CA ASP A 288 11.34 -21.82 -1.76
C ASP A 288 10.97 -22.24 -0.32
N ARG A 289 11.63 -23.26 0.24
CA ARG A 289 11.41 -23.71 1.62
C ARG A 289 11.69 -22.63 2.67
N LEU A 290 12.69 -21.77 2.45
CA LEU A 290 13.00 -20.67 3.36
C LEU A 290 11.90 -19.61 3.35
N LEU A 291 11.40 -19.22 2.18
CA LEU A 291 10.32 -18.24 2.06
C LEU A 291 8.98 -18.78 2.56
N GLU A 292 8.69 -20.05 2.29
CA GLU A 292 7.53 -20.76 2.85
C GLU A 292 7.61 -20.85 4.37
N GLY A 293 8.77 -21.21 4.92
CA GLY A 293 8.99 -21.28 6.37
C GLY A 293 8.87 -19.91 7.05
N LEU A 294 9.17 -18.82 6.35
CA LEU A 294 8.94 -17.44 6.81
C LEU A 294 7.50 -16.95 6.56
N ASN A 295 6.63 -17.82 6.03
CA ASN A 295 5.24 -17.52 5.68
C ASN A 295 5.09 -16.29 4.78
N VAL A 296 5.96 -16.14 3.78
CA VAL A 296 5.86 -15.06 2.78
C VAL A 296 4.65 -15.31 1.88
N THR A 297 3.73 -14.34 1.77
CA THR A 297 2.39 -14.53 1.16
C THR A 297 2.43 -15.00 -0.29
N ASN A 298 3.45 -14.58 -1.06
CA ASN A 298 3.60 -14.96 -2.45
C ASN A 298 5.07 -15.10 -2.86
N PRO A 299 5.73 -16.23 -2.52
CA PRO A 299 7.11 -16.49 -2.94
C PRO A 299 7.23 -16.55 -4.47
N GLY A 300 6.18 -17.04 -5.14
CA GLY A 300 6.08 -17.11 -6.60
C GLY A 300 6.15 -15.74 -7.28
N ALA A 301 5.58 -14.68 -6.69
CA ALA A 301 5.72 -13.31 -7.21
C ALA A 301 7.16 -12.82 -7.16
N VAL A 302 7.91 -13.12 -6.07
CA VAL A 302 9.33 -12.77 -5.97
C VAL A 302 10.13 -13.51 -7.04
N LYS A 303 9.87 -14.80 -7.22
CA LYS A 303 10.52 -15.67 -8.21
C LYS A 303 10.23 -15.22 -9.65
N GLY A 304 8.96 -14.96 -9.95
CA GLY A 304 8.51 -14.45 -11.25
C GLY A 304 9.09 -13.07 -11.55
N ALA A 305 9.18 -12.20 -10.54
CA ALA A 305 9.79 -10.88 -10.70
C ALA A 305 11.31 -10.94 -10.90
N CYS A 306 11.97 -11.99 -10.44
CA CYS A 306 13.36 -12.29 -10.81
C CYS A 306 13.50 -12.81 -12.25
N GLN A 307 12.41 -12.90 -13.02
CA GLN A 307 12.39 -13.50 -14.37
C GLN A 307 12.96 -14.93 -14.38
N HIS A 308 12.70 -15.68 -13.30
CA HIS A 308 13.28 -17.01 -13.06
C HIS A 308 14.82 -17.05 -12.97
N HIS A 309 15.50 -15.90 -12.82
CA HIS A 309 16.90 -15.87 -12.43
C HIS A 309 17.03 -16.25 -10.94
N LEU A 310 17.52 -17.46 -10.70
CA LEU A 310 17.49 -18.08 -9.37
C LEU A 310 18.56 -17.56 -8.42
N VAL A 311 19.64 -16.94 -8.92
CA VAL A 311 20.66 -16.30 -8.07
C VAL A 311 20.09 -15.06 -7.36
N PRO A 312 19.51 -14.04 -8.06
CA PRO A 312 18.81 -12.94 -7.41
C PRO A 312 17.69 -13.41 -6.46
N TYR A 313 16.89 -14.40 -6.88
CA TYR A 313 15.81 -14.96 -6.06
C TYR A 313 16.33 -15.50 -4.72
N SER A 314 17.38 -16.34 -4.78
CA SER A 314 18.04 -16.90 -3.59
C SER A 314 18.61 -15.82 -2.68
N LYS A 315 19.24 -14.78 -3.26
CA LYS A 315 19.80 -13.65 -2.51
C LYS A 315 18.71 -12.83 -1.81
N ILE A 316 17.57 -12.61 -2.46
CA ILE A 316 16.40 -11.95 -1.87
C ILE A 316 15.86 -12.79 -0.71
N ALA A 317 15.73 -14.11 -0.87
CA ALA A 317 15.29 -15.00 0.21
C ALA A 317 16.19 -14.89 1.46
N LEU A 318 17.51 -14.92 1.29
CA LEU A 318 18.46 -14.69 2.39
C LEU A 318 18.29 -13.29 3.02
N ALA A 319 17.98 -12.27 2.23
CA ALA A 319 17.81 -10.90 2.71
C ALA A 319 16.52 -10.72 3.53
N ILE A 320 15.45 -11.43 3.18
CA ILE A 320 14.19 -11.47 3.93
C ILE A 320 14.41 -12.16 5.27
N TYR A 321 15.05 -13.34 5.26
CA TYR A 321 15.41 -14.06 6.50
C TYR A 321 16.18 -13.17 7.49
N ARG A 322 17.26 -12.51 7.04
CA ARG A 322 18.07 -11.64 7.91
C ARG A 322 17.27 -10.52 8.55
N ARG A 323 16.33 -9.91 7.83
CA ARG A 323 15.47 -8.84 8.36
C ARG A 323 14.48 -9.36 9.38
N GLY A 324 13.86 -10.51 9.10
CA GLY A 324 12.98 -11.19 10.05
C GLY A 324 13.72 -11.56 11.33
N GLU A 325 14.93 -12.11 11.22
CA GLU A 325 15.77 -12.46 12.37
C GLU A 325 16.20 -11.24 13.18
N GLU A 326 16.58 -10.15 12.52
CA GLU A 326 16.92 -8.88 13.18
C GLU A 326 15.73 -8.27 13.91
N PHE A 327 14.52 -8.39 13.36
CA PHE A 327 13.28 -7.97 14.02
C PHE A 327 12.94 -8.87 15.22
N HIS A 328 12.99 -10.20 15.04
CA HIS A 328 12.80 -11.19 16.10
C HIS A 328 13.73 -10.96 17.28
N ARG A 329 14.97 -10.54 17.02
CA ARG A 329 15.98 -10.28 18.06
C ARG A 329 15.51 -9.26 19.10
N PHE A 330 14.75 -8.23 18.73
CA PHE A 330 14.19 -7.28 19.70
C PHE A 330 13.21 -7.96 20.66
N HIS A 331 12.44 -8.93 20.18
CA HIS A 331 11.54 -9.72 21.01
C HIS A 331 12.32 -10.72 21.89
N ALA A 332 13.25 -11.48 21.30
CA ALA A 332 14.07 -12.45 22.02
C ALA A 332 14.96 -11.82 23.11
N GLU A 333 15.42 -10.58 22.91
CA GLU A 333 16.14 -9.78 23.93
C GLU A 333 15.22 -9.25 25.04
N GLY A 334 13.90 -9.47 24.95
CA GLY A 334 12.90 -8.97 25.90
C GLY A 334 12.57 -7.47 25.76
N ARG A 335 13.02 -6.85 24.67
CA ARG A 335 12.96 -5.40 24.46
C ARG A 335 11.69 -4.95 23.76
N MET A 336 11.02 -5.89 23.09
CA MET A 336 9.75 -5.69 22.42
C MET A 336 8.80 -6.84 22.77
N ARG A 337 7.52 -6.54 22.95
CA ARG A 337 6.44 -7.53 23.02
C ARG A 337 5.38 -7.25 21.97
N LEU A 338 4.85 -8.31 21.40
CA LEU A 338 3.83 -8.26 20.35
C LEU A 338 2.48 -7.73 20.88
N PRO A 339 1.63 -7.16 20.02
CA PRO A 339 0.29 -6.71 20.39
C PRO A 339 -0.58 -7.81 21.03
N SER A 340 -0.46 -9.05 20.54
CA SER A 340 -1.21 -10.22 21.02
C SER A 340 -0.85 -10.64 22.46
N GLU A 341 0.36 -10.32 22.92
CA GLU A 341 0.82 -10.61 24.30
C GLU A 341 0.39 -9.53 25.30
N VAL A 342 -0.02 -8.36 24.80
CA VAL A 342 -0.46 -7.24 25.64
C VAL A 342 -1.88 -7.47 26.16
N SER A 343 -2.76 -8.02 25.32
CA SER A 343 -4.16 -8.27 25.66
C SER A 343 -4.36 -9.45 26.63
N SER A 344 -3.41 -10.37 26.72
CA SER A 344 -3.46 -11.53 27.63
C SER A 344 -2.91 -11.27 29.03
N SER A 345 -2.19 -10.16 29.25
CA SER A 345 -1.60 -9.78 30.55
C SER A 345 -2.47 -8.82 31.39
N GLY A 346 -3.72 -8.59 30.95
CA GLY A 346 -4.70 -7.71 31.61
C GLY A 346 -5.91 -8.43 32.22
N ARG A 347 -5.82 -9.73 32.52
CA ARG A 347 -6.82 -10.46 33.30
C ARG A 347 -6.24 -10.99 34.60
#